data_AF-A0A415KE57-F1
#
_entry.id   AF-A0A415KE57-F1
#
_cell.length_a   1.000
_cell.length_b   1.000
_cell.length_c   1.000
_cell.angle_alpha   90.00
_cell.angle_beta   90.00
_cell.angle_gamma   90.00
#
_symmetry.space_group_name_H-M   'P 1'
#
loop_
_entity.id
_entity.type
_entity.pdbx_description
1 polymer ?
#
loop_
_entity_poly.entity_id
_entity_poly.type
_entity_poly.pdbx_seq_one_letter_code
_entity_poly.pdbx_strand_id
1 'polypeptide(L)'
;MMFFIHHVQTYKNVNRKGQEMCEFAQAYDGILVQDECAMDSLKCEFEEVVKELNEKYPNQKKLKFNGHNGDSSGGQWSIKLGDDDSNPVCYISYSKVRGHYSFGEGSHLLEQKGDQP
;
A
#
# COMPACT_ATOMS: atom_id res chain seq x y z
N MET A 1 -12.13 9.59 1.64
CA MET A 1 -12.56 8.50 0.75
C MET A 1 -11.85 7.23 1.20
N MET A 2 -12.52 6.07 1.20
CA MET A 2 -11.91 4.81 1.67
C MET A 2 -10.99 4.19 0.61
N PHE A 3 -9.99 3.45 1.07
CA PHE A 3 -9.05 2.69 0.24
C PHE A 3 -9.00 1.24 0.73
N PHE A 4 -8.76 0.30 -0.17
CA PHE A 4 -8.59 -1.11 0.17
C PHE A 4 -7.23 -1.59 -0.32
N ILE A 5 -6.39 -2.07 0.60
CA ILE A 5 -5.14 -2.73 0.26
C ILE A 5 -5.49 -4.16 -0.13
N HIS A 6 -5.56 -4.39 -1.44
CA HIS A 6 -6.09 -5.65 -1.97
C HIS A 6 -5.00 -6.68 -2.25
N HIS A 7 -3.73 -6.28 -2.24
CA HIS A 7 -2.62 -7.20 -2.47
C HIS A 7 -1.29 -6.64 -1.96
N VAL A 8 -0.63 -7.40 -1.09
CA VAL A 8 0.76 -7.21 -0.68
C VAL A 8 1.59 -8.36 -1.21
N GLN A 9 2.56 -8.05 -2.07
CA GLN A 9 3.51 -9.02 -2.59
C GLN A 9 4.85 -8.88 -1.86
N THR A 10 5.36 -9.96 -1.29
CA THR A 10 6.70 -10.00 -0.65
C THR A 10 7.63 -11.00 -1.31
N TYR A 11 8.93 -10.68 -1.33
CA TYR A 11 9.96 -11.57 -1.87
C TYR A 11 10.71 -12.28 -0.74
N LYS A 12 10.93 -13.60 -0.89
CA LYS A 12 11.58 -14.45 0.13
C LYS A 12 13.10 -14.38 0.13
N ASN A 13 13.72 -14.01 -0.99
CA ASN A 13 15.18 -13.98 -1.14
C ASN A 13 15.75 -12.59 -0.85
N VAL A 14 15.37 -12.03 0.30
CA VAL A 14 15.80 -10.70 0.77
C VAL A 14 16.72 -10.86 1.98
N ASN A 15 17.58 -9.87 2.23
CA ASN A 15 18.37 -9.84 3.45
C ASN A 15 17.47 -9.65 4.69
N ARG A 16 18.02 -9.80 5.90
CA ARG A 16 17.29 -9.64 7.17
C ARG A 16 16.51 -8.31 7.24
N LYS A 17 17.10 -7.22 6.74
CA LYS A 17 16.44 -5.91 6.63
C LYS A 17 15.17 -5.97 5.77
N GLY A 18 15.27 -6.55 4.57
CA GLY A 18 14.14 -6.71 3.67
C GLY A 18 13.09 -7.69 4.24
N GLN A 19 13.50 -8.69 5.01
CA GLN A 19 12.58 -9.61 5.66
C GLN A 19 11.71 -8.89 6.70
N GLU A 20 12.31 -8.06 7.56
CA GLU A 20 11.54 -7.25 8.54
C GLU A 20 10.56 -6.29 7.83
N MET A 21 10.97 -5.69 6.71
CA MET A 21 10.08 -4.87 5.88
C MET A 21 8.91 -5.67 5.29
N CYS A 22 9.18 -6.89 4.80
CA CYS A 22 8.15 -7.79 4.28
C CYS A 22 7.14 -8.20 5.36
N GLU A 23 7.62 -8.54 6.56
CA GLU A 23 6.78 -8.91 7.70
C GLU A 23 5.88 -7.74 8.11
N PHE A 24 6.42 -6.52 8.17
CA PHE A 24 5.64 -5.31 8.41
C PHE A 24 4.57 -5.10 7.33
N ALA A 25 4.95 -5.16 6.05
CA ALA A 25 4.02 -4.91 4.94
C ALA A 25 2.87 -5.93 4.89
N GLN A 26 3.15 -7.21 5.18
CA GLN A 26 2.15 -8.28 5.16
C GLN A 26 1.02 -8.09 6.19
N ALA A 27 1.26 -7.36 7.29
CA ALA A 27 0.22 -7.06 8.26
C ALA A 27 -0.93 -6.21 7.68
N TYR A 28 -0.69 -5.55 6.55
CA TYR A 28 -1.64 -4.68 5.87
C TYR A 28 -2.29 -5.34 4.64
N ASP A 29 -2.06 -6.64 4.38
CA ASP A 29 -2.76 -7.33 3.30
C ASP A 29 -4.24 -7.50 3.60
N GLY A 30 -5.10 -7.11 2.66
CA GLY A 30 -6.55 -7.28 2.77
C GLY A 30 -7.23 -6.33 3.76
N ILE A 31 -6.63 -5.18 4.08
CA ILE A 31 -7.23 -4.22 5.02
C ILE A 31 -7.96 -3.06 4.32
N LEU A 32 -8.98 -2.55 4.99
CA LEU A 32 -9.69 -1.33 4.62
C LEU A 32 -9.13 -0.13 5.39
N VAL A 33 -8.76 0.92 4.65
CA VAL A 33 -8.29 2.21 5.18
C VAL A 33 -9.43 3.23 5.06
N GLN A 34 -9.79 3.85 6.19
CA GLN A 34 -11.06 4.60 6.33
C GLN A 34 -11.13 5.87 5.48
N ASP A 35 -10.02 6.58 5.36
CA ASP A 35 -10.00 7.89 4.71
C ASP A 35 -8.60 8.24 4.18
N GLU A 36 -8.50 9.41 3.55
CA GLU A 36 -7.26 9.87 2.92
C GLU A 36 -6.20 10.24 3.95
N CYS A 37 -6.59 10.74 5.13
CA CYS A 37 -5.65 11.05 6.21
C CYS A 37 -5.07 9.76 6.80
N ALA A 38 -5.90 8.72 6.97
CA ALA A 38 -5.42 7.40 7.36
C ALA A 38 -4.48 6.80 6.30
N MET A 39 -4.75 7.01 5.01
CA MET A 39 -3.89 6.53 3.92
C MET A 39 -2.54 7.27 3.85
N ASP A 40 -2.54 8.59 4.04
CA ASP A 40 -1.32 9.40 4.12
C ASP A 40 -0.49 9.06 5.37
N SER A 41 -1.16 8.86 6.51
CA SER A 41 -0.52 8.40 7.75
C SER A 41 0.15 7.04 7.54
N LEU A 42 -0.55 6.09 6.93
CA LEU A 42 0.01 4.76 6.63
C LEU A 42 1.21 4.86 5.69
N LYS A 43 1.15 5.71 4.66
CA LYS A 43 2.28 5.96 3.77
C LYS A 43 3.50 6.47 4.56
N CYS A 44 3.28 7.44 5.46
CA CYS A 44 4.32 7.98 6.31
C CYS A 44 4.94 6.92 7.23
N GLU A 45 4.13 6.02 7.80
CA GLU A 45 4.62 4.88 8.58
C GLU A 45 5.55 3.97 7.76
N PHE A 46 5.20 3.66 6.51
CA PHE A 46 6.07 2.90 5.62
C PHE A 46 7.40 3.61 5.35
N GLU A 47 7.38 4.93 5.14
CA GLU A 47 8.59 5.74 4.96
C GLU A 47 9.47 5.77 6.22
N GLU A 48 8.85 5.84 7.40
CA GLU A 48 9.53 5.82 8.69
C GLU A 48 10.17 4.46 8.98
N VAL A 49 9.46 3.35 8.75
CA VAL A 49 10.00 1.99 8.91
C VAL A 49 11.18 1.76 7.97
N VAL A 50 11.10 2.24 6.72
CA VAL A 50 12.24 2.19 5.78
C VAL A 50 13.45 2.95 6.32
N LYS A 51 13.24 4.11 6.95
CA LYS A 51 14.30 4.90 7.57
C LYS A 51 14.90 4.18 8.77
N GLU A 52 14.08 3.70 9.70
CA GLU A 52 14.51 2.97 10.91
C GLU A 52 15.33 1.73 10.53
N LEU A 53 14.84 0.92 9.59
CA LEU A 53 15.55 -0.27 9.12
C LEU A 53 16.87 0.07 8.44
N ASN A 54 16.97 1.21 7.75
CA ASN A 54 18.22 1.68 7.18
C ASN A 54 19.23 2.12 8.24
N GLU A 55 18.77 2.77 9.31
CA GLU A 55 19.60 3.17 10.45
C GLU A 55 20.06 1.97 11.30
N LYS A 56 19.17 0.98 11.51
CA LYS A 56 19.45 -0.27 12.23
C LYS A 56 20.50 -1.14 11.52
N TYR A 57 20.56 -1.08 10.19
CA TYR A 57 21.49 -1.88 9.38
C TYR A 57 22.27 -1.00 8.37
N PRO A 58 23.22 -0.18 8.86
CA PRO A 58 23.91 0.83 8.04
C PRO A 58 24.85 0.22 6.99
N ASN A 59 25.36 -1.00 7.24
CA ASN A 59 26.29 -1.71 6.36
C ASN A 59 25.61 -2.49 5.23
N GLN A 60 24.27 -2.54 5.21
CA GLN A 60 23.50 -3.23 4.17
C GLN A 60 22.99 -2.22 3.13
N LYS A 61 22.66 -2.70 1.91
CA LYS A 61 21.99 -1.88 0.89
C LYS A 61 20.78 -1.15 1.49
N LYS A 62 20.58 0.11 1.10
CA LYS A 62 19.49 0.94 1.60
C LYS A 62 18.16 0.51 1.00
N LEU A 63 17.12 0.39 1.83
CA LEU A 63 15.75 0.33 1.37
C LEU A 63 15.36 1.69 0.79
N LYS A 64 14.61 1.68 -0.30
CA LYS A 64 13.98 2.87 -0.88
C LYS A 64 12.49 2.62 -1.02
N PHE A 65 11.70 3.57 -0.52
CA PHE A 65 10.27 3.63 -0.72
C PHE A 65 9.97 4.44 -1.99
N ASN A 66 9.06 3.93 -2.83
CA ASN A 66 8.54 4.67 -3.96
C ASN A 66 7.02 4.50 -4.00
N GLY A 67 6.31 5.58 -3.64
CA GLY A 67 4.87 5.65 -3.68
C GLY A 67 4.41 6.15 -5.05
N HIS A 68 4.03 5.24 -5.94
CA HIS A 68 3.39 5.63 -7.18
C HIS A 68 1.89 5.78 -6.94
N ASN A 69 1.43 7.03 -6.87
CA ASN A 69 0.01 7.32 -6.93
C ASN A 69 -0.45 6.97 -8.35
N GLY A 70 -1.22 5.91 -8.51
CA GLY A 70 -1.86 5.62 -9.79
C GLY A 70 -2.95 6.64 -10.10
N ASP A 71 -3.60 6.47 -11.25
CA ASP A 71 -4.78 7.24 -11.66
C ASP A 71 -5.92 7.20 -10.62
N SER A 72 -7.01 7.89 -10.95
CA SER A 72 -8.23 8.10 -10.12
C SER A 72 -8.84 6.86 -9.42
N SER A 73 -8.37 5.64 -9.71
CA SER A 73 -8.85 4.36 -9.20
C SER A 73 -7.98 3.71 -8.11
N GLY A 74 -6.72 4.11 -7.89
CA GLY A 74 -5.84 3.44 -6.93
C GLY A 74 -4.36 3.74 -7.11
N GLY A 75 -3.49 2.94 -6.50
CA GLY A 75 -2.05 3.10 -6.61
C GLY A 75 -1.26 1.89 -6.15
N GLN A 76 0.06 2.00 -6.27
CA GLN A 76 0.97 0.97 -5.79
C GLN A 76 2.19 1.60 -5.14
N TRP A 77 2.53 1.10 -3.95
CA TRP A 77 3.81 1.39 -3.31
C TRP A 77 4.78 0.26 -3.58
N SER A 78 6.03 0.62 -3.84
CA SER A 78 7.12 -0.32 -4.09
C SER A 78 8.27 -0.02 -3.14
N ILE A 79 8.81 -1.07 -2.54
CA ILE A 79 10.00 -0.99 -1.70
C ILE A 79 11.08 -1.88 -2.33
N LYS A 80 12.26 -1.31 -2.54
CA LYS A 80 13.41 -1.99 -3.18
C LYS A 80 14.71 -1.78 -2.42
N LEU A 81 15.68 -2.67 -2.66
CA LEU A 81 17.03 -2.59 -2.11
C LEU A 81 18.00 -1.93 -3.11
N GLY A 82 18.51 -0.77 -2.73
CA GLY A 82 19.43 0.02 -3.56
C GLY A 82 18.73 0.84 -4.63
N ASP A 83 19.49 1.27 -5.64
CA ASP A 83 19.00 2.04 -6.78
C ASP A 83 18.47 1.18 -7.93
N ASP A 84 18.98 -0.05 -8.04
CA ASP A 84 18.66 -0.97 -9.14
C ASP A 84 17.29 -1.62 -8.97
N ASP A 85 16.54 -1.73 -10.07
CA ASP A 85 15.18 -2.28 -10.07
C ASP A 85 15.13 -3.81 -9.91
N SER A 86 16.27 -4.49 -10.04
CA SER A 86 16.36 -5.95 -9.96
C SER A 86 16.26 -6.51 -8.54
N ASN A 87 16.04 -5.68 -7.51
CA ASN A 87 15.99 -6.10 -6.11
C ASN A 87 14.71 -5.65 -5.40
N PRO A 88 13.52 -6.09 -5.84
CA PRO A 88 12.28 -5.79 -5.17
C PRO A 88 12.21 -6.49 -3.80
N VAL A 89 11.66 -5.78 -2.81
CA VAL A 89 11.43 -6.32 -1.46
C VAL A 89 9.96 -6.60 -1.26
N CYS A 90 9.11 -5.60 -1.48
CA CYS A 90 7.67 -5.78 -1.49
C CYS A 90 6.94 -4.73 -2.33
N TYR A 91 5.72 -5.09 -2.74
CA TYR A 91 4.76 -4.21 -3.41
C TYR A 91 3.45 -4.20 -2.63
N ILE A 92 2.85 -3.02 -2.48
CA ILE A 92 1.56 -2.81 -1.81
C ILE A 92 0.63 -2.16 -2.82
N SER A 93 -0.38 -2.89 -3.27
CA SER A 93 -1.38 -2.40 -4.21
C SER A 93 -2.67 -2.07 -3.48
N TYR A 94 -3.20 -0.89 -3.76
CA TYR A 94 -4.44 -0.40 -3.17
C TYR A 94 -5.36 0.21 -4.21
N SER A 95 -6.65 0.15 -3.92
CA SER A 95 -7.71 0.69 -4.78
C SER A 95 -8.65 1.58 -3.98
N LYS A 96 -9.20 2.59 -4.65
CA LYS A 96 -10.22 3.46 -4.09
C LYS A 96 -11.54 2.69 -3.97
N VAL A 97 -12.14 2.66 -2.79
CA VAL A 97 -13.41 1.94 -2.58
C VAL A 97 -14.57 2.76 -3.14
N ARG A 98 -15.35 2.15 -4.03
CA ARG A 98 -16.52 2.81 -4.66
C ARG A 98 -17.75 2.86 -3.76
N GLY A 99 -17.86 1.94 -2.82
CA GLY A 99 -18.99 1.78 -1.93
C GLY A 99 -19.00 0.40 -1.29
N HIS A 100 -19.98 0.15 -0.44
CA HIS A 100 -20.18 -1.15 0.21
C HIS A 100 -21.39 -1.84 -0.40
N TYR A 101 -21.29 -3.15 -0.59
CA TYR A 101 -22.45 -3.98 -0.87
C TYR A 101 -23.02 -4.50 0.44
N SER A 102 -24.33 -4.42 0.61
CA SER A 102 -25.04 -5.01 1.76
C SER A 102 -26.26 -5.75 1.21
N PHE A 103 -26.41 -7.01 1.58
CA PHE A 103 -27.56 -7.81 1.18
C PHE A 103 -28.77 -7.47 2.06
N GLY A 104 -29.87 -7.07 1.41
CA GLY A 104 -31.19 -6.85 1.99
C GLY A 104 -32.19 -6.59 0.86
N GLU A 105 -33.44 -7.02 1.03
CA GLU A 105 -34.52 -6.73 0.07
C GLU A 105 -34.70 -5.20 -0.05
N GLY A 106 -34.02 -4.58 -1.02
CA GLY A 106 -34.09 -3.13 -1.25
C GLY A 106 -32.80 -2.42 -1.69
N SER A 107 -31.71 -3.11 -2.02
CA SER A 107 -30.48 -2.43 -2.48
C SER A 107 -30.56 -2.03 -3.96
N HIS A 108 -30.95 -0.78 -4.21
CA HIS A 108 -30.76 -0.11 -5.50
C HIS A 108 -29.25 0.00 -5.79
N LEU A 109 -28.75 -0.84 -6.71
CA LEU A 109 -27.42 -0.68 -7.27
C LEU A 109 -27.37 0.66 -8.03
N LEU A 110 -26.39 1.48 -7.66
CA LEU A 110 -25.90 2.64 -8.42
C LEU A 110 -26.94 3.74 -8.64
N GLU A 111 -27.13 4.62 -7.66
CA GLU A 111 -27.48 6.00 -7.98
C GLU A 111 -26.24 6.64 -8.64
N GLN A 112 -26.08 6.39 -9.94
CA GLN A 112 -25.29 7.28 -10.77
C GLN A 112 -26.01 8.62 -10.68
N LYS A 113 -25.43 9.56 -9.94
CA LYS A 113 -25.84 10.96 -10.06
C LYS A 113 -25.65 11.36 -11.51
N GLY A 114 -26.76 11.35 -12.23
CA GLY A 114 -26.90 12.01 -13.51
C GLY A 114 -26.50 13.46 -13.32
N ASP A 115 -25.58 13.87 -14.18
CA ASP A 115 -25.34 15.26 -14.52
C ASP A 115 -26.65 15.94 -14.97
N GLN A 116 -26.68 17.27 -14.81
CA GLN A 116 -27.59 18.27 -15.40
C GLN A 116 -28.73 18.84 -14.55
N PRO A 117 -29.10 20.12 -14.78
CA PRO A 117 -28.76 20.99 -15.92
C PRO A 117 -27.64 22.02 -15.74
#